data_AF-A0A9J6FR64-F1
#
_entry.id   AF-A0A9J6FR64-F1
#
_cell.length_a   1.000
_cell.length_b   1.000
_cell.length_c   1.000
_cell.angle_alpha   90.00
_cell.angle_beta   90.00
_cell.angle_gamma   90.00
#
_symmetry.space_group_name_H-M   'P 1'
#
loop_
_entity.id
_entity.type
_entity.pdbx_description
1 polymer ?
#
loop_
_entity_poly.entity_id
_entity_poly.type
_entity_poly.pdbx_seq_one_letter_code
_entity_poly.pdbx_strand_id
1 'polypeptide(L)'
;MSPAAISEKVLHISLAVTPNGCFVAKVRVPSASDARLAMERLQQCRIGECLLKLSLNEPSPTSPTKVASKPLHCASQHPSPPSSSTCSSSSSSSGFFSTSSSSSSAVPNGESSRGWAQWADTPAPLPRMCLPRARFAAHMERLLDTHSGSLPLDSFRACYEAEFGPLPLAPRLEPWREGCVPLEHLVASLPGVTVVTPAQGFKQAMRDSPEGPLPNGAPRLLTPELKELSREVVELLCKQEHCSLPLHQFIPAFHRHFGRQCFLADYGCTRLMDLMAAIGHVVEILGQGSTRVVTLTHDAQLGRFAVDVKAVLEDPGSPQTLLLSSLPQRYQDVHRRPLRVADYGVCCLDDLLRTLPKSMVLVEQRAGNTVLMLPERGPTEEEAGRLRELAAELVQLLSEKGELLLSQLSPAYQQKYERKLKTNHYGPFRKLLALLESIPDVVEVYGIGNRRMVRLTSAYQPTKRAPLLETPTKVPCAAGHPEELPQESPQPPSSPPPSPVVVDVTEESMLDILLENSGASLDLGKLWDAVHARCGSYPELSVLRKLEAGGQVTIDRQRRRVCLSPLALLARQLRQLLRDGDAVGSGCLSLSQLEEAYKQK
;
A
#
# COMPACT_ATOMS: atom_id res chain seq x y z
N MET A 1 35.80 -38.94 32.52
CA MET A 1 35.45 -38.37 31.19
C MET A 1 34.22 -37.51 31.39
N SER A 2 34.37 -36.20 31.18
CA SER A 2 33.31 -35.21 31.39
C SER A 2 32.16 -35.44 30.41
N PRO A 3 30.88 -35.29 30.80
CA PRO A 3 29.78 -35.34 29.84
C PRO A 3 29.97 -34.22 28.83
N ALA A 4 30.11 -34.59 27.56
CA ALA A 4 30.25 -33.65 26.46
C ALA A 4 29.12 -32.62 26.56
N ALA A 5 29.49 -31.36 26.79
CA ALA A 5 28.59 -30.23 26.71
C ALA A 5 27.89 -30.30 25.37
N ILE A 6 26.56 -30.42 25.41
CA ILE A 6 25.72 -30.23 24.23
C ILE A 6 26.15 -28.87 23.68
N SER A 7 26.69 -28.85 22.47
CA SER A 7 26.95 -27.58 21.78
C SER A 7 25.65 -26.79 21.86
N GLU A 8 25.68 -25.59 22.46
CA GLU A 8 24.56 -24.63 22.51
C GLU A 8 24.21 -24.13 21.09
N LYS A 9 23.87 -25.04 20.19
CA LYS A 9 23.61 -24.80 18.77
C LYS A 9 22.20 -25.24 18.45
N VAL A 10 21.36 -24.21 18.33
CA VAL A 10 20.07 -24.09 17.63
C VAL A 10 19.47 -25.43 17.18
N LEU A 11 18.64 -26.00 18.07
CA LEU A 11 17.68 -27.03 17.69
C LEU A 11 16.49 -26.32 17.05
N HIS A 12 16.35 -26.43 15.74
CA HIS A 12 15.15 -25.90 15.08
C HIS A 12 14.03 -26.92 15.19
N ILE A 13 13.04 -26.64 16.04
CA ILE A 13 11.87 -27.48 16.24
C ILE A 13 10.72 -26.91 15.41
N SER A 14 10.28 -27.65 14.40
CA SER A 14 9.07 -27.36 13.65
C SER A 14 7.92 -28.24 14.08
N LEU A 15 6.84 -27.66 14.59
CA LEU A 15 5.60 -28.38 14.88
C LEU A 15 4.70 -28.33 13.65
N ALA A 16 4.20 -29.48 13.23
CA ALA A 16 3.21 -29.64 12.18
C ALA A 16 2.07 -30.51 12.71
N VAL A 17 0.89 -30.37 12.10
CA VAL A 17 -0.26 -31.22 12.43
C VAL A 17 -0.58 -32.04 11.20
N THR A 18 -0.67 -33.35 11.38
CA THR A 18 -1.01 -34.28 10.31
C THR A 18 -2.50 -34.20 9.98
N PRO A 19 -2.94 -34.63 8.78
CA PRO A 19 -4.36 -34.70 8.43
C PRO A 19 -5.22 -35.50 9.43
N ASN A 20 -4.59 -36.45 10.14
CA ASN A 20 -5.23 -37.26 11.18
C ASN A 20 -5.27 -36.57 12.56
N GLY A 21 -4.88 -35.29 12.65
CA GLY A 21 -4.89 -34.52 13.89
C GLY A 21 -3.75 -34.80 14.85
N CYS A 22 -2.78 -35.63 14.48
CA CYS A 22 -1.61 -35.90 15.31
C CYS A 22 -0.55 -34.79 15.16
N PHE A 23 0.02 -34.35 16.28
CA PHE A 23 1.15 -33.42 16.30
C PHE A 23 2.45 -34.13 15.92
N VAL A 24 3.19 -33.51 15.01
CA VAL A 24 4.51 -33.96 14.57
C VAL A 24 5.49 -32.82 14.83
N ALA A 25 6.46 -33.06 15.71
CA ALA A 25 7.62 -32.19 15.83
C ALA A 25 8.74 -32.72 14.91
N LYS A 26 9.30 -31.88 14.05
CA LYS A 26 10.57 -32.15 13.38
C LYS A 26 11.64 -31.33 14.08
N VAL A 27 12.69 -32.01 14.54
CA VAL A 27 13.81 -31.37 15.22
C VAL A 27 15.00 -31.43 14.27
N ARG A 28 15.53 -30.28 13.86
CA ARG A 28 16.84 -30.21 13.20
C ARG A 28 17.91 -30.10 14.28
N VAL A 29 18.92 -30.94 14.15
CA VAL A 29 20.07 -31.01 15.05
C VAL A 29 21.36 -30.70 14.28
N PRO A 30 22.41 -30.18 14.94
CA PRO A 30 23.66 -29.81 14.26
C PRO A 30 24.40 -30.97 13.59
N SER A 31 24.26 -32.20 14.12
CA SER A 31 24.92 -33.39 13.58
C SER A 31 24.06 -34.65 13.72
N ALA A 32 24.38 -35.69 12.94
CA ALA A 32 23.73 -37.00 13.06
C ALA A 32 23.98 -37.64 14.45
N SER A 33 25.16 -37.40 15.05
CA SER A 33 25.47 -37.80 16.42
C SER A 33 24.55 -37.13 17.45
N ASP A 34 24.26 -35.84 17.30
CA ASP A 34 23.33 -35.12 18.19
C ASP A 34 21.90 -35.65 18.04
N ALA A 35 21.52 -36.07 16.82
CA ALA A 35 20.22 -36.68 16.55
C ALA A 35 20.04 -37.99 17.30
N ARG A 36 21.05 -38.86 17.22
CA ARG A 36 21.04 -40.17 17.89
C ARG A 36 21.02 -40.00 19.41
N LEU A 37 21.79 -39.06 19.94
CA LEU A 37 21.80 -38.73 21.37
C LEU A 37 20.44 -38.16 21.84
N ALA A 38 19.82 -37.29 21.04
CA ALA A 38 18.49 -36.75 21.34
C ALA A 38 17.42 -37.85 21.31
N MET A 39 17.48 -38.77 20.36
CA MET A 39 16.57 -39.93 20.30
C MET A 39 16.73 -40.83 21.52
N GLU A 40 17.95 -41.20 21.89
CA GLU A 40 18.21 -42.05 23.05
C GLU A 40 17.62 -41.47 24.33
N ARG A 41 17.74 -40.15 24.51
CA ARG A 41 17.24 -39.44 25.70
C ARG A 41 15.73 -39.22 25.69
N LEU A 42 15.14 -38.93 24.53
CA LEU A 42 13.73 -38.50 24.45
C LEU A 42 12.76 -39.63 24.12
N GLN A 43 13.23 -40.76 23.57
CA GLN A 43 12.36 -41.90 23.19
C GLN A 43 11.76 -42.61 24.40
N GLN A 44 12.36 -42.43 25.58
CA GLN A 44 11.85 -42.92 26.86
C GLN A 44 11.00 -41.88 27.61
N CYS A 45 10.99 -40.63 27.13
CA CYS A 45 10.20 -39.57 27.74
C CYS A 45 8.72 -39.73 27.38
N ARG A 46 7.86 -39.56 28.40
CA ARG A 46 6.41 -39.52 28.25
C ARG A 46 5.95 -38.06 28.32
N ILE A 47 4.95 -37.71 27.51
CA ILE A 47 4.18 -36.48 27.66
C ILE A 47 2.79 -36.89 28.11
N GLY A 48 2.50 -36.71 29.39
CA GLY A 48 1.31 -37.29 30.03
C GLY A 48 1.33 -38.82 29.94
N GLU A 49 0.25 -39.41 29.43
CA GLU A 49 0.17 -40.86 29.21
C GLU A 49 0.81 -41.32 27.89
N CYS A 50 1.09 -40.38 26.98
CA CYS A 50 1.59 -40.66 25.63
C CYS A 50 3.12 -40.82 25.61
N LEU A 51 3.59 -41.89 24.96
CA LEU A 51 5.02 -42.09 24.69
C LEU A 51 5.43 -41.34 23.42
N LEU A 52 6.57 -40.65 23.45
CA LEU A 52 7.12 -40.02 22.26
C LEU A 52 7.66 -41.08 21.28
N LYS A 53 7.19 -41.05 20.03
CA LYS A 53 7.75 -41.86 18.94
C LYS A 53 8.73 -41.02 18.15
N LEU A 54 10.01 -41.38 18.19
CA LEU A 54 11.07 -40.68 17.47
C LEU A 54 11.62 -41.57 16.36
N SER A 55 11.91 -41.00 15.19
CA SER A 55 12.72 -41.67 14.16
C SER A 55 13.80 -40.73 13.63
N LEU A 56 14.82 -41.29 12.97
CA LEU A 56 15.90 -40.53 12.34
C LEU A 56 15.88 -40.82 10.85
N ASN A 57 15.98 -39.78 10.02
CA ASN A 57 16.09 -39.92 8.58
C ASN A 57 17.54 -39.64 8.17
N GLU A 58 18.34 -40.68 7.91
CA GLU A 58 19.70 -40.51 7.38
C GLU A 58 19.67 -40.52 5.84
N PRO A 59 20.34 -39.57 5.16
CA PRO A 59 20.46 -39.61 3.71
C PRO A 59 21.32 -40.81 3.29
N SER A 60 20.72 -41.80 2.62
CA SER A 60 21.43 -42.94 2.05
C SER A 60 22.28 -42.53 0.83
N PRO A 61 23.49 -43.06 0.64
CA PRO A 61 24.43 -42.60 -0.40
C PRO A 61 24.13 -43.07 -1.84
N THR A 62 22.94 -43.60 -2.16
CA THR A 62 22.66 -44.17 -3.50
C THR A 62 21.31 -43.70 -4.07
N SER A 63 21.27 -42.50 -4.67
CA SER A 63 20.50 -42.15 -5.89
C SER A 63 20.48 -40.62 -6.13
N PRO A 64 20.83 -40.13 -7.34
CA PRO A 64 20.69 -38.71 -7.69
C PRO A 64 19.34 -38.48 -8.36
N THR A 65 18.30 -38.24 -7.59
CA THR A 65 17.02 -37.69 -8.08
C THR A 65 16.44 -36.81 -6.99
N LYS A 66 15.94 -35.62 -7.32
CA LYS A 66 15.30 -34.67 -6.39
C LYS A 66 14.33 -35.39 -5.45
N VAL A 67 14.71 -35.64 -4.19
CA VAL A 67 13.86 -36.32 -3.20
C VAL A 67 13.28 -35.29 -2.24
N ALA A 68 11.97 -35.07 -2.35
CA ALA A 68 11.17 -34.42 -1.32
C ALA A 68 11.25 -35.26 -0.03
N SER A 69 11.73 -34.66 1.06
CA SER A 69 11.91 -35.32 2.35
C SER A 69 10.57 -35.74 2.95
N LYS A 70 10.30 -37.06 3.04
CA LYS A 70 9.14 -37.63 3.72
C LYS A 70 9.22 -37.49 5.26
N PRO A 71 8.09 -37.29 5.96
CA PRO A 71 8.06 -36.84 7.36
C PRO A 71 8.19 -37.93 8.42
N LEU A 72 8.66 -37.51 9.60
CA LEU A 72 8.60 -38.19 10.90
C LEU A 72 7.16 -38.39 11.40
N HIS A 73 6.86 -39.50 12.10
CA HIS A 73 5.51 -39.83 12.59
C HIS A 73 5.46 -39.87 14.12
N CYS A 74 4.71 -38.94 14.72
CA CYS A 74 4.19 -39.06 16.08
C CYS A 74 2.66 -39.19 15.97
N ALA A 75 2.06 -40.17 16.63
CA ALA A 75 0.61 -40.35 16.71
C ALA A 75 0.20 -40.48 18.18
N SER A 76 -0.80 -39.73 18.63
CA SER A 76 -1.55 -40.05 19.85
C SER A 76 -2.80 -40.83 19.42
N GLN A 77 -2.99 -42.01 20.00
CA GLN A 77 -4.27 -42.71 19.96
C GLN A 77 -5.00 -42.34 21.25
N HIS A 78 -6.19 -41.75 21.15
CA HIS A 78 -7.11 -41.74 22.29
C HIS A 78 -7.71 -43.14 22.46
N PRO A 79 -7.78 -43.68 23.69
CA PRO A 79 -8.56 -44.90 23.92
C PRO A 79 -10.03 -44.59 23.65
N SER A 80 -10.67 -45.42 22.81
CA SER A 80 -12.13 -45.41 22.64
C SER A 80 -12.79 -45.73 23.98
N PRO A 81 -13.87 -45.03 24.39
CA PRO A 81 -14.61 -45.42 25.58
C PRO A 81 -15.25 -46.80 25.36
N PRO A 82 -15.31 -47.67 26.39
CA PRO A 82 -15.99 -48.94 26.26
C PRO A 82 -17.49 -48.71 26.03
N SER A 83 -18.04 -49.45 25.07
CA SER A 83 -19.46 -49.56 24.80
C SER A 83 -20.18 -50.11 26.04
N SER A 84 -21.11 -49.32 26.60
CA SER A 84 -22.14 -49.84 27.51
C SER A 84 -23.52 -49.43 27.02
N SER A 85 -24.27 -50.45 26.62
CA SER A 85 -25.67 -50.47 26.22
C SER A 85 -26.65 -50.22 27.37
N THR A 86 -27.78 -49.54 27.05
CA THR A 86 -29.13 -49.59 27.69
C THR A 86 -29.24 -49.13 29.17
N CYS A 87 -30.21 -48.34 29.65
CA CYS A 87 -31.62 -48.10 29.28
C CYS A 87 -32.24 -46.87 30.02
N SER A 88 -33.20 -46.21 29.33
CA SER A 88 -34.51 -45.65 29.73
C SER A 88 -34.75 -44.68 30.93
N SER A 89 -35.52 -43.59 30.60
CA SER A 89 -36.53 -42.81 31.39
C SER A 89 -36.04 -41.99 32.61
N SER A 90 -36.54 -40.79 32.98
CA SER A 90 -37.66 -39.91 32.57
C SER A 90 -37.60 -38.57 33.37
N SER A 91 -38.03 -37.47 32.74
CA SER A 91 -38.81 -36.31 33.26
C SER A 91 -38.33 -35.39 34.43
N SER A 92 -38.42 -34.07 34.16
CA SER A 92 -38.91 -32.93 35.00
C SER A 92 -37.93 -31.89 35.59
N SER A 93 -38.11 -30.64 35.09
CA SER A 93 -38.27 -29.34 35.80
C SER A 93 -37.19 -28.69 36.70
N SER A 94 -36.82 -27.46 36.30
CA SER A 94 -36.71 -26.19 37.07
C SER A 94 -35.58 -25.94 38.10
N GLY A 95 -34.99 -24.73 38.04
CA GLY A 95 -34.50 -24.02 39.24
C GLY A 95 -33.19 -23.22 39.09
N PHE A 96 -33.25 -21.91 39.34
CA PHE A 96 -32.17 -20.91 39.43
C PHE A 96 -31.11 -21.20 40.53
N PHE A 97 -29.87 -20.71 40.38
CA PHE A 97 -29.27 -19.59 41.15
C PHE A 97 -27.74 -19.45 40.91
N SER A 98 -27.26 -18.20 40.94
CA SER A 98 -25.87 -17.77 40.91
C SER A 98 -25.31 -17.57 42.33
N THR A 99 -24.02 -17.85 42.56
CA THR A 99 -23.24 -17.15 43.61
C THR A 99 -21.74 -17.10 43.27
N SER A 100 -21.19 -15.89 43.45
CA SER A 100 -19.79 -15.50 43.41
C SER A 100 -19.10 -15.69 44.77
N SER A 101 -17.80 -15.96 44.80
CA SER A 101 -16.93 -15.47 45.87
C SER A 101 -15.45 -15.43 45.46
N SER A 102 -14.79 -14.41 45.98
CA SER A 102 -13.43 -13.95 45.70
C SER A 102 -12.52 -14.14 46.92
N SER A 103 -11.20 -14.11 46.67
CA SER A 103 -10.11 -13.51 47.48
C SER A 103 -9.03 -14.42 48.17
N SER A 104 -7.81 -14.31 47.62
CA SER A 104 -6.48 -13.96 48.22
C SER A 104 -5.68 -14.84 49.22
N SER A 105 -4.41 -15.11 48.80
CA SER A 105 -3.10 -14.89 49.48
C SER A 105 -2.26 -16.04 50.13
N ALA A 106 -1.05 -16.24 49.56
CA ALA A 106 0.31 -16.49 50.12
C ALA A 106 0.80 -17.86 50.72
N VAL A 107 1.51 -18.66 49.88
CA VAL A 107 2.91 -19.25 49.92
C VAL A 107 3.57 -19.72 51.26
N PRO A 108 4.56 -20.68 51.36
CA PRO A 108 5.17 -21.68 50.44
C PRO A 108 5.26 -23.14 51.00
N ASN A 109 5.40 -24.15 50.12
CA ASN A 109 6.41 -25.23 50.14
C ASN A 109 5.99 -26.43 49.30
N GLY A 110 6.97 -27.08 48.67
CA GLY A 110 6.85 -28.43 48.12
C GLY A 110 7.06 -28.52 46.61
N GLU A 111 8.32 -28.60 46.20
CA GLU A 111 8.69 -29.19 44.91
C GLU A 111 8.19 -30.64 44.85
N SER A 112 7.13 -30.89 44.10
CA SER A 112 6.97 -32.12 43.30
C SER A 112 5.72 -31.99 42.43
N SER A 113 5.83 -32.35 41.16
CA SER A 113 4.72 -32.49 40.22
C SER A 113 4.06 -31.17 39.74
N ARG A 114 4.83 -30.30 39.09
CA ARG A 114 4.27 -29.33 38.13
C ARG A 114 3.81 -30.10 36.88
N GLY A 115 2.59 -30.62 36.95
CA GLY A 115 1.93 -31.33 35.86
C GLY A 115 1.72 -30.42 34.65
N TRP A 116 2.07 -30.91 33.46
CA TRP A 116 1.88 -30.26 32.16
C TRP A 116 0.40 -30.11 31.74
N ALA A 117 -0.54 -30.29 32.68
CA ALA A 117 -1.98 -30.19 32.47
C ALA A 117 -2.52 -28.76 32.65
N GLN A 118 -1.78 -27.75 32.16
CA GLN A 118 -2.28 -26.37 32.05
C GLN A 118 -2.92 -26.06 30.68
N TRP A 119 -3.05 -27.02 29.76
CA TRP A 119 -3.89 -26.82 28.56
C TRP A 119 -5.40 -26.73 28.84
N ALA A 120 -5.82 -26.89 30.11
CA ALA A 120 -7.18 -26.55 30.54
C ALA A 120 -7.38 -25.03 30.74
N ASP A 121 -6.30 -24.25 30.84
CA ASP A 121 -6.37 -22.80 30.79
C ASP A 121 -6.38 -22.34 29.33
N THR A 122 -7.29 -21.43 28.99
CA THR A 122 -7.37 -20.78 27.68
C THR A 122 -5.96 -20.39 27.23
N PRO A 123 -5.47 -20.81 26.04
CA PRO A 123 -4.11 -20.48 25.62
C PRO A 123 -3.92 -18.97 25.75
N ALA A 124 -2.81 -18.57 26.39
CA ALA A 124 -2.47 -17.16 26.54
C ALA A 124 -2.59 -16.45 25.18
N PRO A 125 -3.06 -15.19 25.14
CA PRO A 125 -3.25 -14.50 23.87
C PRO A 125 -1.94 -14.53 23.08
N LEU A 126 -2.06 -14.84 21.79
CA LEU A 126 -0.91 -14.87 20.89
C LEU A 126 -0.14 -13.54 20.96
N PRO A 127 1.20 -13.58 20.81
CA PRO A 127 2.04 -12.42 21.04
C PRO A 127 1.66 -11.27 20.10
N ARG A 128 1.87 -10.04 20.56
CA ARG A 128 1.84 -8.86 19.70
C ARG A 128 3.21 -8.69 19.06
N MET A 129 3.21 -8.36 17.77
CA MET A 129 4.39 -8.26 16.92
C MET A 129 4.67 -6.79 16.60
N CYS A 130 5.94 -6.40 16.59
CA CYS A 130 6.39 -5.05 16.28
C CYS A 130 7.48 -5.13 15.19
N LEU A 131 7.09 -5.61 14.00
CA LEU A 131 7.97 -5.85 12.84
C LEU A 131 7.39 -5.20 11.58
N PRO A 132 8.18 -4.48 10.77
CA PRO A 132 7.72 -4.02 9.46
C PRO A 132 7.23 -5.19 8.61
N ARG A 133 6.12 -5.01 7.90
CA ARG A 133 5.40 -6.08 7.20
C ARG A 133 6.29 -6.82 6.21
N ALA A 134 7.15 -6.11 5.47
CA ALA A 134 8.09 -6.73 4.52
C ALA A 134 9.08 -7.69 5.20
N ARG A 135 9.61 -7.31 6.37
CA ARG A 135 10.52 -8.16 7.15
C ARG A 135 9.77 -9.35 7.74
N PHE A 136 8.58 -9.11 8.28
CA PHE A 136 7.75 -10.17 8.81
C PHE A 136 7.36 -11.19 7.73
N ALA A 137 6.99 -10.74 6.53
CA ALA A 137 6.68 -11.59 5.39
C ALA A 137 7.85 -12.52 5.05
N ALA A 138 9.05 -11.98 4.87
CA ALA A 138 10.25 -12.78 4.57
C ALA A 138 10.57 -13.80 5.69
N HIS A 139 10.40 -13.41 6.95
CA HIS A 139 10.61 -14.32 8.07
C HIS A 139 9.54 -15.41 8.13
N MET A 140 8.28 -15.06 7.87
CA MET A 140 7.16 -16.00 7.85
C MET A 140 7.30 -17.01 6.71
N GLU A 141 7.68 -16.57 5.50
CA GLU A 141 7.96 -17.47 4.37
C GLU A 141 9.03 -18.49 4.74
N ARG A 142 10.15 -18.03 5.32
CA ARG A 142 11.23 -18.92 5.76
C ARG A 142 10.80 -19.87 6.88
N LEU A 143 9.99 -19.42 7.84
CA LEU A 143 9.41 -20.31 8.84
C LEU A 143 8.51 -21.35 8.18
N LEU A 144 7.63 -20.97 7.26
CA LEU A 144 6.80 -21.93 6.54
C LEU A 144 7.66 -22.93 5.75
N ASP A 145 8.74 -22.50 5.10
CA ASP A 145 9.67 -23.40 4.41
C ASP A 145 10.29 -24.43 5.36
N THR A 146 10.75 -24.00 6.54
CA THR A 146 11.32 -24.92 7.55
C THR A 146 10.26 -25.78 8.23
N HIS A 147 8.99 -25.37 8.19
CA HIS A 147 7.85 -26.06 8.80
C HIS A 147 6.95 -26.78 7.78
N SER A 148 7.44 -27.04 6.56
CA SER A 148 6.71 -27.80 5.53
C SER A 148 5.35 -27.18 5.17
N GLY A 149 5.30 -25.85 5.12
CA GLY A 149 4.14 -25.06 4.74
C GLY A 149 3.11 -24.85 5.84
N SER A 150 3.36 -25.27 7.09
CA SER A 150 2.34 -25.24 8.15
C SER A 150 2.93 -24.97 9.53
N LEU A 151 2.55 -23.87 10.19
CA LEU A 151 3.09 -23.44 11.49
C LEU A 151 1.96 -23.13 12.51
N PRO A 152 1.82 -23.89 13.61
CA PRO A 152 0.96 -23.52 14.72
C PRO A 152 1.37 -22.18 15.31
N LEU A 153 0.45 -21.23 15.41
CA LEU A 153 0.77 -19.87 15.85
C LEU A 153 1.22 -19.82 17.32
N ASP A 154 0.76 -20.74 18.17
CA ASP A 154 1.21 -20.84 19.57
C ASP A 154 2.71 -21.17 19.67
N SER A 155 3.28 -21.82 18.65
CA SER A 155 4.71 -22.12 18.57
C SER A 155 5.53 -21.01 17.90
N PHE A 156 4.88 -20.00 17.31
CA PHE A 156 5.53 -19.00 16.47
C PHE A 156 6.71 -18.34 17.17
N ARG A 157 6.54 -17.90 18.43
CA ARG A 157 7.60 -17.21 19.17
C ARG A 157 8.85 -18.07 19.30
N ALA A 158 8.70 -19.32 19.74
CA ALA A 158 9.83 -20.22 19.93
C ALA A 158 10.52 -20.52 18.60
N CYS A 159 9.75 -20.78 17.54
CA CYS A 159 10.27 -21.06 16.21
C CYS A 159 10.99 -19.85 15.60
N TYR A 160 10.41 -18.66 15.76
CA TYR A 160 11.02 -17.40 15.32
C TYR A 160 12.34 -17.16 16.07
N GLU A 161 12.33 -17.27 17.40
CA GLU A 161 13.50 -16.99 18.22
C GLU A 161 14.65 -17.98 17.94
N ALA A 162 14.32 -19.23 17.61
CA ALA A 162 15.29 -20.22 17.18
C ALA A 162 15.90 -19.92 15.81
N GLU A 163 15.11 -19.45 14.84
CA GLU A 163 15.57 -19.23 13.45
C GLU A 163 16.25 -17.86 13.26
N PHE A 164 15.77 -16.83 13.95
CA PHE A 164 16.18 -15.44 13.72
C PHE A 164 16.79 -14.75 14.94
N GLY A 165 16.79 -15.41 16.10
CA GLY A 165 17.12 -14.79 17.38
C GLY A 165 15.95 -14.04 18.01
N PRO A 166 16.17 -13.35 19.14
CA PRO A 166 15.10 -12.77 19.96
C PRO A 166 14.19 -11.87 19.12
N LEU A 167 12.88 -11.93 19.41
CA LEU A 167 11.91 -11.02 18.80
C LEU A 167 12.34 -9.58 19.08
N PRO A 168 12.38 -8.71 18.05
CA PRO A 168 12.76 -7.33 18.26
C PRO A 168 11.76 -6.66 19.18
N LEU A 169 12.28 -5.95 20.17
CA LEU A 169 11.49 -5.02 20.95
C LEU A 169 11.00 -3.91 20.02
N ALA A 170 9.84 -3.34 20.36
CA ALA A 170 9.39 -2.13 19.68
C ALA A 170 10.53 -1.09 19.68
N PRO A 171 10.90 -0.53 18.52
CA PRO A 171 11.92 0.52 18.47
C PRO A 171 11.48 1.68 19.37
N ARG A 172 12.39 2.49 19.91
CA ARG A 172 12.01 3.69 20.68
C ARG A 172 11.72 4.84 19.71
N LEU A 173 10.52 4.86 19.14
CA LEU A 173 10.02 5.95 18.31
C LEU A 173 9.01 6.80 19.09
N GLU A 174 8.48 7.84 18.44
CA GLU A 174 7.34 8.56 19.00
C GLU A 174 6.14 7.60 19.13
N PRO A 175 5.33 7.68 20.20
CA PRO A 175 4.26 6.70 20.48
C PRO A 175 3.22 6.53 19.37
N TRP A 176 3.08 7.52 18.49
CA TRP A 176 2.16 7.46 17.36
C TRP A 176 2.73 6.71 16.14
N ARG A 177 4.06 6.58 16.03
CA ARG A 177 4.80 6.00 14.88
C ARG A 177 5.04 4.50 15.00
N GLU A 178 5.17 4.01 16.22
CA GLU A 178 5.35 2.59 16.52
C GLU A 178 4.02 1.91 16.82
N GLY A 179 3.94 0.63 16.44
CA GLY A 179 2.77 -0.18 16.74
C GLY A 179 3.16 -1.62 17.04
N CYS A 180 2.36 -2.24 17.89
CA CYS A 180 2.41 -3.67 18.12
C CYS A 180 1.03 -4.27 17.84
N VAL A 181 0.96 -5.15 16.85
CA VAL A 181 -0.31 -5.70 16.34
C VAL A 181 -0.40 -7.18 16.66
N PRO A 182 -1.60 -7.76 16.80
CA PRO A 182 -1.75 -9.19 17.05
C PRO A 182 -1.02 -10.01 15.98
N LEU A 183 -0.26 -11.04 16.38
CA LEU A 183 0.43 -11.94 15.45
C LEU A 183 -0.52 -12.49 14.38
N GLU A 184 -1.70 -12.93 14.80
CA GLU A 184 -2.73 -13.47 13.91
C GLU A 184 -3.11 -12.51 12.79
N HIS A 185 -3.33 -11.22 13.12
CA HIS A 185 -3.65 -10.17 12.15
C HIS A 185 -2.50 -9.98 11.16
N LEU A 186 -1.27 -9.95 11.66
CA LEU A 186 -0.09 -9.75 10.83
C LEU A 186 0.14 -10.93 9.88
N VAL A 187 -0.11 -12.16 10.33
CA VAL A 187 -0.07 -13.36 9.47
C VAL A 187 -1.18 -13.31 8.42
N ALA A 188 -2.41 -13.00 8.82
CA ALA A 188 -3.56 -12.89 7.90
C ALA A 188 -3.38 -11.78 6.84
N SER A 189 -2.54 -10.78 7.13
CA SER A 189 -2.19 -9.71 6.17
C SER A 189 -1.23 -10.15 5.05
N LEU A 190 -0.64 -11.35 5.13
CA LEU A 190 0.38 -11.80 4.17
C LEU A 190 -0.26 -12.45 2.94
N PRO A 191 0.18 -12.09 1.73
CA PRO A 191 -0.26 -12.79 0.52
C PRO A 191 0.27 -14.23 0.53
N GLY A 192 -0.56 -15.20 0.13
CA GLY A 192 -0.16 -16.60 0.02
C GLY A 192 -0.11 -17.37 1.35
N VAL A 193 -0.59 -16.76 2.45
CA VAL A 193 -0.66 -17.38 3.77
C VAL A 193 -2.07 -17.26 4.32
N THR A 194 -2.65 -18.38 4.75
CA THR A 194 -3.96 -18.45 5.37
C THR A 194 -3.84 -18.84 6.83
N VAL A 195 -4.67 -18.22 7.68
CA VAL A 195 -4.82 -18.63 9.08
C VAL A 195 -6.02 -19.56 9.17
N VAL A 196 -5.77 -20.82 9.48
CA VAL A 196 -6.82 -21.83 9.68
C VAL A 196 -6.95 -22.16 11.16
N THR A 197 -8.15 -22.60 11.55
CA THR A 197 -8.41 -23.19 12.87
C THR A 197 -8.92 -24.61 12.64
N PRO A 198 -8.05 -25.63 12.73
CA PRO A 198 -8.46 -27.03 12.61
C PRO A 198 -9.47 -27.43 13.70
N ALA A 199 -10.12 -28.58 13.55
CA ALA A 199 -11.11 -29.10 14.51
C ALA A 199 -10.54 -29.25 15.94
N GLN A 200 -9.22 -29.39 16.05
CA GLN A 200 -8.46 -29.45 17.30
C GLN A 200 -8.41 -28.10 18.05
N GLY A 201 -8.85 -27.00 17.43
CA GLY A 201 -9.13 -25.73 18.09
C GLY A 201 -8.02 -24.68 18.10
N PHE A 202 -6.76 -25.05 17.79
CA PHE A 202 -5.64 -24.11 17.74
C PHE A 202 -5.54 -23.38 16.38
N LYS A 203 -4.85 -22.25 16.32
CA LYS A 203 -4.64 -21.49 15.08
C LYS A 203 -3.33 -21.87 14.40
N GLN A 204 -3.37 -21.98 13.08
CA GLN A 204 -2.23 -22.37 12.27
C GLN A 204 -2.10 -21.47 11.04
N ALA A 205 -0.88 -21.01 10.78
CA ALA A 205 -0.52 -20.39 9.51
C ALA A 205 -0.21 -21.50 8.49
N MET A 206 -0.83 -21.44 7.33
CA MET A 206 -0.62 -22.39 6.24
C MET A 206 -0.30 -21.64 4.96
N ARG A 207 0.56 -22.23 4.12
CA ARG A 207 0.73 -21.74 2.75
C ARG A 207 -0.53 -22.05 1.95
N ASP A 208 -0.97 -21.08 1.16
CA ASP A 208 -2.08 -21.28 0.24
C ASP A 208 -1.74 -22.41 -0.73
N SER A 209 -2.56 -23.46 -0.72
CA SER A 209 -2.41 -24.57 -1.65
C SER A 209 -3.14 -24.22 -2.96
N PRO A 210 -2.52 -24.41 -4.13
CA PRO A 210 -3.19 -24.17 -5.42
C PRO A 210 -4.41 -25.09 -5.65
N GLU A 211 -4.53 -26.19 -4.89
CA GLU A 211 -5.64 -27.15 -4.92
C GLU A 211 -6.40 -27.23 -3.57
N GLY A 212 -6.16 -26.28 -2.64
CA GLY A 212 -6.85 -26.25 -1.35
C GLY A 212 -8.30 -25.80 -1.46
N PRO A 213 -9.19 -26.17 -0.51
CA PRO A 213 -10.54 -25.64 -0.50
C PRO A 213 -10.42 -24.12 -0.43
N LEU A 214 -11.12 -23.44 -1.35
CA LEU A 214 -11.33 -21.99 -1.31
C LEU A 214 -11.48 -21.58 0.17
N PRO A 215 -10.78 -20.52 0.65
CA PRO A 215 -11.04 -20.00 1.99
C PRO A 215 -12.56 -19.90 2.12
N ASN A 216 -13.15 -20.44 3.19
CA ASN A 216 -14.61 -20.46 3.39
C ASN A 216 -15.21 -19.11 2.95
N GLY A 217 -15.76 -19.06 1.72
CA GLY A 217 -15.91 -17.81 1.00
C GLY A 217 -15.16 -17.76 -0.34
N ALA A 218 -15.56 -18.62 -1.30
CA ALA A 218 -15.62 -18.12 -2.69
C ALA A 218 -16.32 -16.75 -2.67
N PRO A 219 -16.03 -15.81 -3.59
CA PRO A 219 -16.77 -14.55 -3.66
C PRO A 219 -18.22 -14.87 -4.00
N ARG A 220 -19.01 -15.18 -2.97
CA ARG A 220 -20.45 -15.20 -3.03
C ARG A 220 -20.81 -13.78 -3.40
N LEU A 221 -21.54 -13.59 -4.50
CA LEU A 221 -22.13 -12.30 -4.81
C LEU A 221 -22.82 -11.83 -3.54
N LEU A 222 -22.21 -10.82 -2.88
CA LEU A 222 -22.73 -10.32 -1.64
C LEU A 222 -24.12 -9.79 -1.94
N THR A 223 -25.11 -10.31 -1.23
CA THR A 223 -26.47 -9.77 -1.31
C THR A 223 -26.41 -8.29 -0.92
N PRO A 224 -27.33 -7.44 -1.43
CA PRO A 224 -27.31 -6.02 -1.10
C PRO A 224 -27.33 -5.78 0.43
N GLU A 225 -28.01 -6.63 1.18
CA GLU A 225 -28.08 -6.61 2.65
C GLU A 225 -26.71 -6.87 3.27
N LEU A 226 -25.95 -7.86 2.77
CA LEU A 226 -24.59 -8.13 3.24
C LEU A 226 -23.60 -7.01 2.90
N LYS A 227 -23.78 -6.34 1.75
CA LYS A 227 -22.96 -5.18 1.37
C LYS A 227 -23.22 -3.99 2.30
N GLU A 228 -24.48 -3.74 2.63
CA GLU A 228 -24.86 -2.71 3.59
C GLU A 228 -24.31 -3.03 4.99
N LEU A 229 -24.52 -4.27 5.46
CA LEU A 229 -23.96 -4.74 6.72
C LEU A 229 -22.43 -4.58 6.76
N SER A 230 -21.73 -4.89 5.67
CA SER A 230 -20.27 -4.73 5.61
C SER A 230 -19.85 -3.28 5.87
N ARG A 231 -20.58 -2.30 5.32
CA ARG A 231 -20.33 -0.87 5.55
C ARG A 231 -20.64 -0.47 6.99
N GLU A 232 -21.76 -0.93 7.54
CA GLU A 232 -22.15 -0.69 8.93
C GLU A 232 -21.14 -1.26 9.92
N VAL A 233 -20.65 -2.49 9.67
CA VAL A 233 -19.65 -3.13 10.53
C VAL A 233 -18.32 -2.38 10.47
N VAL A 234 -17.90 -1.91 9.29
CA VAL A 234 -16.75 -1.00 9.15
C VAL A 234 -16.98 0.27 9.96
N GLU A 235 -18.13 0.91 9.85
CA GLU A 235 -18.44 2.11 10.64
C GLU A 235 -18.41 1.85 12.15
N LEU A 236 -18.99 0.74 12.61
CA LEU A 236 -19.04 0.35 14.02
C LEU A 236 -17.63 0.13 14.58
N LEU A 237 -16.83 -0.70 13.89
CA LEU A 237 -15.48 -1.05 14.32
C LEU A 237 -14.52 0.15 14.21
N CYS A 238 -14.74 1.05 13.26
CA CYS A 238 -13.91 2.26 13.13
C CYS A 238 -13.96 3.21 14.34
N LYS A 239 -15.03 3.12 15.14
CA LYS A 239 -15.21 3.89 16.37
C LYS A 239 -14.64 3.18 17.61
N GLN A 240 -14.24 1.91 17.50
CA GLN A 240 -13.62 1.15 18.59
C GLN A 240 -12.09 1.34 18.59
N GLU A 241 -11.48 1.12 19.76
CA GLU A 241 -10.02 1.04 19.87
C GLU A 241 -9.50 -0.15 19.06
N HIS A 242 -8.38 0.05 18.36
CA HIS A 242 -7.74 -0.97 17.50
C HIS A 242 -8.67 -1.61 16.44
N CYS A 243 -9.74 -0.94 16.04
CA CYS A 243 -10.75 -1.47 15.11
C CYS A 243 -11.42 -2.77 15.56
N SER A 244 -11.48 -3.03 16.86
CA SER A 244 -11.81 -4.37 17.37
C SER A 244 -12.83 -4.36 18.52
N LEU A 245 -13.57 -5.47 18.67
CA LEU A 245 -14.44 -5.70 19.82
C LEU A 245 -14.56 -7.21 20.15
N PRO A 246 -14.81 -7.60 21.41
CA PRO A 246 -15.05 -9.00 21.75
C PRO A 246 -16.27 -9.55 21.00
N LEU A 247 -16.15 -10.73 20.39
CA LEU A 247 -17.18 -11.28 19.50
C LEU A 247 -18.56 -11.37 20.18
N HIS A 248 -18.59 -11.72 21.47
CA HIS A 248 -19.83 -11.81 22.25
C HIS A 248 -20.52 -10.44 22.46
N GLN A 249 -19.79 -9.33 22.32
CA GLN A 249 -20.32 -7.96 22.42
C GLN A 249 -20.75 -7.39 21.08
N PHE A 250 -20.55 -8.10 19.97
CA PHE A 250 -20.87 -7.61 18.63
C PHE A 250 -22.35 -7.21 18.50
N ILE A 251 -23.27 -8.12 18.80
CA ILE A 251 -24.72 -7.86 18.68
C ILE A 251 -25.17 -6.73 19.61
N PRO A 252 -24.79 -6.69 20.91
CA PRO A 252 -25.08 -5.55 21.78
C PRO A 252 -24.50 -4.22 21.28
N ALA A 253 -23.28 -4.21 20.77
CA ALA A 253 -22.63 -2.99 20.27
C ALA A 253 -23.30 -2.48 18.99
N PHE A 254 -23.65 -3.40 18.08
CA PHE A 254 -24.40 -3.09 16.86
C PHE A 254 -25.75 -2.43 17.20
N HIS A 255 -26.50 -3.02 18.13
CA HIS A 255 -27.79 -2.48 18.54
C HIS A 255 -27.69 -1.07 19.13
N ARG A 256 -26.70 -0.84 20.01
CA ARG A 256 -26.46 0.47 20.61
C ARG A 256 -26.13 1.54 19.56
N HIS A 257 -25.43 1.14 18.50
CA HIS A 257 -24.94 2.07 17.48
C HIS A 257 -26.00 2.44 16.44
N PHE A 258 -26.72 1.45 15.92
CA PHE A 258 -27.68 1.65 14.83
C PHE A 258 -29.14 1.74 15.30
N GLY A 259 -29.42 1.45 16.58
CA GLY A 259 -30.79 1.44 17.12
C GLY A 259 -31.66 0.28 16.63
N ARG A 260 -31.09 -0.69 15.91
CA ARG A 260 -31.79 -1.88 15.36
C ARG A 260 -31.14 -3.18 15.79
N GLN A 261 -31.90 -4.27 15.86
CA GLN A 261 -31.31 -5.58 16.15
C GLN A 261 -30.66 -6.17 14.90
N CYS A 262 -29.52 -6.85 15.08
CA CYS A 262 -28.85 -7.59 14.01
C CYS A 262 -29.36 -9.04 14.00
N PHE A 263 -30.51 -9.28 13.35
CA PHE A 263 -31.02 -10.64 13.18
C PHE A 263 -30.19 -11.37 12.13
N LEU A 264 -29.59 -12.50 12.50
CA LEU A 264 -28.73 -13.28 11.60
C LEU A 264 -29.50 -13.81 10.38
N ALA A 265 -30.79 -14.10 10.57
CA ALA A 265 -31.68 -14.62 9.54
C ALA A 265 -31.90 -13.63 8.38
N ASP A 266 -31.85 -12.32 8.64
CA ASP A 266 -31.97 -11.27 7.62
C ASP A 266 -30.84 -11.35 6.58
N TYR A 267 -29.72 -11.98 6.97
CA TYR A 267 -28.55 -12.20 6.12
C TYR A 267 -28.38 -13.67 5.70
N GLY A 268 -29.40 -14.50 5.88
CA GLY A 268 -29.36 -15.93 5.56
C GLY A 268 -28.43 -16.76 6.45
N CYS A 269 -28.08 -16.27 7.64
CA CYS A 269 -27.16 -16.93 8.57
C CYS A 269 -27.89 -17.44 9.81
N THR A 270 -27.45 -18.57 10.37
CA THR A 270 -28.00 -19.13 11.62
C THR A 270 -27.07 -18.92 12.81
N ARG A 271 -25.76 -18.75 12.56
CA ARG A 271 -24.75 -18.51 13.60
C ARG A 271 -23.96 -17.25 13.30
N LEU A 272 -23.54 -16.55 14.37
CA LEU A 272 -22.74 -15.33 14.24
C LEU A 272 -21.43 -15.58 13.48
N MET A 273 -20.79 -16.73 13.68
CA MET A 273 -19.57 -17.10 12.93
C MET A 273 -19.81 -17.24 11.43
N ASP A 274 -21.00 -17.70 11.01
CA ASP A 274 -21.34 -17.83 9.60
C ASP A 274 -21.54 -16.44 8.97
N LEU A 275 -22.13 -15.50 9.74
CA LEU A 275 -22.23 -14.10 9.35
C LEU A 275 -20.85 -13.46 9.18
N MET A 276 -19.97 -13.63 10.17
CA MET A 276 -18.60 -13.09 10.11
C MET A 276 -17.81 -13.66 8.92
N ALA A 277 -17.99 -14.95 8.62
CA ALA A 277 -17.40 -15.56 7.44
C ALA A 277 -17.98 -14.98 6.13
N ALA A 278 -19.29 -14.72 6.08
CA ALA A 278 -19.93 -14.10 4.91
C ALA A 278 -19.41 -12.69 4.61
N ILE A 279 -18.99 -11.94 5.63
CA ILE A 279 -18.35 -10.62 5.49
C ILE A 279 -16.83 -10.65 5.72
N GLY A 280 -16.19 -11.81 5.54
CA GLY A 280 -14.75 -12.03 5.80
C GLY A 280 -13.77 -11.17 4.99
N HIS A 281 -14.27 -10.45 3.98
CA HIS A 281 -13.49 -9.47 3.21
C HIS A 281 -13.24 -8.16 3.99
N VAL A 282 -14.13 -7.80 4.92
CA VAL A 282 -13.99 -6.61 5.78
C VAL A 282 -13.65 -6.92 7.22
N VAL A 283 -14.00 -8.12 7.72
CA VAL A 283 -13.71 -8.53 9.10
C VAL A 283 -12.94 -9.84 9.18
N GLU A 284 -12.19 -9.97 10.25
CA GLU A 284 -11.50 -11.19 10.64
C GLU A 284 -11.72 -11.48 12.13
N ILE A 285 -11.61 -12.76 12.50
CA ILE A 285 -11.79 -13.21 13.89
C ILE A 285 -10.45 -13.60 14.47
N LEU A 286 -10.03 -12.87 15.49
CA LEU A 286 -8.84 -13.16 16.29
C LEU A 286 -9.17 -14.02 17.51
N GLY A 287 -8.19 -14.73 18.05
CA GLY A 287 -8.34 -15.56 19.24
C GLY A 287 -9.22 -16.80 19.04
N GLN A 288 -9.43 -17.53 20.13
CA GLN A 288 -10.12 -18.83 20.14
C GLN A 288 -11.11 -18.91 21.30
N GLY A 289 -12.07 -19.84 21.24
CA GLY A 289 -13.06 -20.02 22.31
C GLY A 289 -13.81 -18.73 22.69
N SER A 290 -13.80 -18.41 23.99
CA SER A 290 -14.47 -17.23 24.56
C SER A 290 -13.67 -15.93 24.41
N THR A 291 -12.39 -15.98 24.06
CA THR A 291 -11.51 -14.80 23.88
C THR A 291 -11.53 -14.27 22.45
N ARG A 292 -12.47 -14.75 21.62
CA ARG A 292 -12.62 -14.31 20.24
C ARG A 292 -12.92 -12.82 20.16
N VAL A 293 -12.19 -12.14 19.29
CA VAL A 293 -12.35 -10.71 18.98
C VAL A 293 -12.62 -10.58 17.49
N VAL A 294 -13.62 -9.80 17.12
CA VAL A 294 -13.82 -9.39 15.73
C VAL A 294 -13.07 -8.08 15.50
N THR A 295 -12.30 -8.02 14.40
CA THR A 295 -11.57 -6.83 13.98
C THR A 295 -11.67 -6.64 12.48
N LEU A 296 -11.33 -5.45 11.99
CA LEU A 296 -11.25 -5.18 10.56
C LEU A 296 -10.06 -5.93 9.93
N THR A 297 -10.22 -6.40 8.70
CA THR A 297 -9.12 -6.96 7.91
C THR A 297 -8.03 -5.91 7.69
N HIS A 298 -6.81 -6.38 7.42
CA HIS A 298 -5.67 -5.49 7.14
C HIS A 298 -5.99 -4.45 6.05
N ASP A 299 -6.58 -4.89 4.93
CA ASP A 299 -6.93 -4.00 3.82
C ASP A 299 -8.00 -2.98 4.19
N ALA A 300 -9.00 -3.37 5.00
CA ALA A 300 -10.02 -2.44 5.49
C ALA A 300 -9.41 -1.37 6.44
N GLN A 301 -8.47 -1.77 7.30
CA GLN A 301 -7.77 -0.83 8.18
C GLN A 301 -6.88 0.14 7.40
N LEU A 302 -6.17 -0.33 6.36
CA LEU A 302 -5.38 0.53 5.49
C LEU A 302 -6.23 1.48 4.64
N GLY A 303 -7.35 0.99 4.10
CA GLY A 303 -8.32 1.82 3.39
C GLY A 303 -8.87 2.94 4.27
N ARG A 304 -9.18 2.64 5.53
CA ARG A 304 -9.55 3.63 6.54
C ARG A 304 -8.45 4.66 6.78
N PHE A 305 -7.19 4.25 6.88
CA PHE A 305 -6.07 5.21 7.03
C PHE A 305 -6.03 6.20 5.86
N ALA A 306 -6.19 5.72 4.62
CA ALA A 306 -6.22 6.58 3.44
C ALA A 306 -7.37 7.61 3.48
N VAL A 307 -8.56 7.17 3.91
CA VAL A 307 -9.72 8.06 4.09
C VAL A 307 -9.45 9.09 5.19
N ASP A 308 -8.91 8.66 6.33
CA ASP A 308 -8.65 9.54 7.46
C ASP A 308 -7.58 10.60 7.14
N VAL A 309 -6.49 10.22 6.46
CA VAL A 309 -5.44 11.16 6.01
C VAL A 309 -5.99 12.11 4.94
N LYS A 310 -6.79 11.59 4.00
CA LYS A 310 -7.44 12.43 3.00
C LYS A 310 -8.32 13.49 3.67
N ALA A 311 -9.13 13.13 4.66
CA ALA A 311 -9.95 14.09 5.40
C ALA A 311 -9.11 15.18 6.09
N VAL A 312 -7.95 14.81 6.64
CA VAL A 312 -7.00 15.78 7.24
C VAL A 312 -6.45 16.76 6.20
N LEU A 313 -6.16 16.29 4.98
CA LEU A 313 -5.71 17.12 3.86
C LEU A 313 -6.85 17.91 3.19
N GLU A 314 -8.10 17.51 3.41
CA GLU A 314 -9.27 18.21 2.88
C GLU A 314 -9.78 19.32 3.81
N ASP A 315 -9.41 19.28 5.09
CA ASP A 315 -9.78 20.28 6.10
C ASP A 315 -9.48 21.72 5.63
N PRO A 316 -10.43 22.68 5.76
CA PRO A 316 -10.27 24.05 5.28
C PRO A 316 -9.05 24.80 5.83
N GLY A 317 -8.50 24.40 6.98
CA GLY A 317 -7.29 24.98 7.56
C GLY A 317 -6.00 24.28 7.15
N SER A 318 -6.07 23.20 6.36
CA SER A 318 -4.89 22.41 6.00
C SER A 318 -4.12 23.03 4.83
N PRO A 319 -2.78 23.02 4.86
CA PRO A 319 -1.98 23.40 3.71
C PRO A 319 -2.17 22.37 2.58
N GLN A 320 -2.05 22.81 1.32
CA GLN A 320 -2.09 21.93 0.14
C GLN A 320 -0.99 20.84 0.19
N THR A 321 0.10 21.12 0.91
CA THR A 321 1.17 20.17 1.19
C THR A 321 1.38 20.12 2.70
N LEU A 322 1.08 18.97 3.30
CA LEU A 322 1.21 18.74 4.73
C LEU A 322 2.54 18.04 5.02
N LEU A 323 3.33 18.61 5.94
CA LEU A 323 4.54 17.97 6.43
C LEU A 323 4.17 16.76 7.31
N LEU A 324 4.85 15.61 7.13
CA LEU A 324 4.53 14.40 7.88
C LEU A 324 4.66 14.59 9.41
N SER A 325 5.58 15.44 9.87
CA SER A 325 5.72 15.75 11.30
C SER A 325 4.53 16.51 11.88
N SER A 326 3.75 17.23 11.06
CA SER A 326 2.54 17.93 11.47
C SER A 326 1.29 17.05 11.42
N LEU A 327 1.37 15.85 10.82
CA LEU A 327 0.25 14.93 10.67
C LEU A 327 -0.44 14.58 12.01
N PRO A 328 0.27 14.23 13.11
CA PRO A 328 -0.40 13.79 14.34
C PRO A 328 -1.30 14.85 14.96
N GLN A 329 -0.82 16.11 14.97
CA GLN A 329 -1.59 17.23 15.51
C GLN A 329 -2.83 17.51 14.65
N ARG A 330 -2.64 17.61 13.32
CA ARG A 330 -3.76 17.86 12.39
C ARG A 330 -4.77 16.73 12.38
N TYR A 331 -4.29 15.50 12.52
CA TYR A 331 -5.14 14.32 12.69
C TYR A 331 -5.99 14.44 13.96
N GLN A 332 -5.40 14.84 15.09
CA GLN A 332 -6.14 15.05 16.33
C GLN A 332 -7.17 16.18 16.24
N ASP A 333 -6.86 17.27 15.54
CA ASP A 333 -7.78 18.39 15.35
C ASP A 333 -9.05 17.97 14.58
N VAL A 334 -8.87 17.17 13.53
CA VAL A 334 -9.94 16.73 12.61
C VAL A 334 -10.73 15.55 13.19
N HIS A 335 -10.03 14.51 13.67
CA HIS A 335 -10.66 13.25 14.11
C HIS A 335 -10.94 13.18 15.61
N ARG A 336 -10.50 14.19 16.38
CA ARG A 336 -10.66 14.27 17.85
C ARG A 336 -10.11 13.06 18.61
N ARG A 337 -9.11 12.37 18.02
CA ARG A 337 -8.39 11.25 18.61
C ARG A 337 -6.92 11.28 18.17
N PRO A 338 -5.98 10.78 18.98
CA PRO A 338 -4.58 10.72 18.58
C PRO A 338 -4.38 9.75 17.41
N LEU A 339 -3.48 10.09 16.50
CA LEU A 339 -3.01 9.14 15.48
C LEU A 339 -2.17 8.06 16.18
N ARG A 340 -2.46 6.79 15.93
CA ARG A 340 -1.61 5.66 16.31
C ARG A 340 -1.52 4.68 15.17
N VAL A 341 -0.31 4.35 14.76
CA VAL A 341 -0.05 3.40 13.66
C VAL A 341 -0.67 2.02 13.95
N ALA A 342 -0.61 1.56 15.21
CA ALA A 342 -1.20 0.29 15.62
C ALA A 342 -2.73 0.19 15.42
N ASP A 343 -3.44 1.31 15.41
CA ASP A 343 -4.90 1.33 15.21
C ASP A 343 -5.29 1.01 13.76
N TYR A 344 -4.32 1.00 12.86
CA TYR A 344 -4.46 0.66 11.44
C TYR A 344 -3.77 -0.67 11.07
N GLY A 345 -3.45 -1.49 12.07
CA GLY A 345 -3.09 -2.89 11.81
C GLY A 345 -1.67 -3.10 11.32
N VAL A 346 -0.79 -2.09 11.48
CA VAL A 346 0.62 -2.22 11.12
C VAL A 346 1.55 -1.84 12.27
N CYS A 347 2.82 -2.24 12.15
CA CYS A 347 3.83 -2.01 13.17
C CYS A 347 4.61 -0.70 12.99
N CYS A 348 4.64 -0.14 11.78
CA CYS A 348 5.39 1.09 11.50
C CYS A 348 4.66 2.00 10.50
N LEU A 349 4.91 3.30 10.63
CA LEU A 349 4.33 4.33 9.77
C LEU A 349 4.67 4.13 8.29
N ASP A 350 5.88 3.66 7.99
CA ASP A 350 6.32 3.42 6.61
C ASP A 350 5.40 2.45 5.87
N ASP A 351 4.90 1.42 6.55
CA ASP A 351 3.96 0.46 5.96
C ASP A 351 2.63 1.14 5.61
N LEU A 352 2.13 2.05 6.46
CA LEU A 352 0.93 2.85 6.14
C LEU A 352 1.16 3.74 4.92
N LEU A 353 2.27 4.49 4.92
CA LEU A 353 2.57 5.45 3.86
C LEU A 353 2.76 4.78 2.49
N ARG A 354 3.39 3.60 2.45
CA ARG A 354 3.57 2.81 1.21
C ARG A 354 2.27 2.25 0.68
N THR A 355 1.27 2.05 1.55
CA THR A 355 0.00 1.43 1.18
C THR A 355 -1.06 2.46 0.77
N LEU A 356 -0.79 3.76 0.96
CA LEU A 356 -1.68 4.82 0.52
C LEU A 356 -1.89 4.77 -1.00
N PRO A 357 -3.15 4.70 -1.49
CA PRO A 357 -3.41 4.77 -2.92
C PRO A 357 -3.06 6.16 -3.43
N LYS A 358 -2.19 6.20 -4.46
CA LYS A 358 -1.72 7.46 -5.08
C LYS A 358 -2.85 8.32 -5.65
N SER A 359 -4.00 7.73 -5.94
CA SER A 359 -5.23 8.41 -6.36
C SER A 359 -5.95 9.15 -5.23
N MET A 360 -5.63 8.89 -3.96
CA MET A 360 -6.20 9.58 -2.81
C MET A 360 -5.18 10.49 -2.12
N VAL A 361 -3.94 10.03 -1.94
CA VAL A 361 -2.88 10.75 -1.24
C VAL A 361 -1.54 10.50 -1.94
N LEU A 362 -0.84 11.57 -2.27
CA LEU A 362 0.55 11.54 -2.76
C LEU A 362 1.51 11.69 -1.59
N VAL A 363 2.51 10.81 -1.54
CA VAL A 363 3.61 10.85 -0.58
C VAL A 363 4.89 11.17 -1.35
N GLU A 364 5.52 12.31 -1.07
CA GLU A 364 6.75 12.74 -1.73
C GLU A 364 7.83 13.09 -0.70
N GLN A 365 9.10 12.99 -1.12
CA GLN A 365 10.22 13.55 -0.36
C GLN A 365 10.60 14.92 -0.95
N ARG A 366 10.51 15.99 -0.15
CA ARG A 366 10.89 17.35 -0.54
C ARG A 366 11.92 17.89 0.44
N ALA A 367 13.10 18.26 -0.07
CA ALA A 367 14.21 18.79 0.74
C ALA A 367 14.53 17.93 1.98
N GLY A 368 14.53 16.60 1.82
CA GLY A 368 14.79 15.65 2.91
C GLY A 368 13.59 15.35 3.81
N ASN A 369 12.47 16.06 3.66
CA ASN A 369 11.26 15.86 4.45
C ASN A 369 10.16 15.11 3.69
N THR A 370 9.42 14.24 4.37
CA THR A 370 8.27 13.56 3.79
C THR A 370 7.05 14.47 3.86
N VAL A 371 6.36 14.64 2.73
CA VAL A 371 5.17 15.47 2.63
C VAL A 371 4.01 14.68 2.03
N LEU A 372 2.79 15.03 2.47
CA LEU A 372 1.52 14.45 2.06
C LEU A 372 0.72 15.49 1.29
N MET A 373 0.14 15.10 0.15
CA MET A 373 -0.65 15.99 -0.70
C MET A 373 -1.86 15.25 -1.27
N LEU A 374 -2.88 16.01 -1.63
CA LEU A 374 -3.94 15.47 -2.49
C LEU A 374 -3.44 15.42 -3.93
N PRO A 375 -3.70 14.33 -4.67
CA PRO A 375 -3.39 14.28 -6.09
C PRO A 375 -4.19 15.32 -6.87
N GLU A 376 -3.54 15.92 -7.86
CA GLU A 376 -4.20 16.79 -8.83
C GLU A 376 -5.06 15.91 -9.74
N ARG A 377 -6.38 15.89 -9.50
CA ARG A 377 -7.35 15.24 -10.38
C ARG A 377 -7.94 16.27 -11.36
N GLY A 378 -8.44 15.82 -12.52
CA GLY A 378 -9.32 16.65 -13.33
C GLY A 378 -10.74 16.74 -12.73
N PRO A 379 -11.60 17.64 -13.21
CA PRO A 379 -13.02 17.62 -12.88
C PRO A 379 -13.67 16.32 -13.39
N THR A 380 -14.59 15.74 -12.60
CA THR A 380 -15.45 14.63 -13.06
C THR A 380 -16.40 15.10 -14.16
N GLU A 381 -17.06 14.18 -14.86
CA GLU A 381 -18.00 14.53 -15.94
C GLU A 381 -19.13 15.47 -15.47
N GLU A 382 -19.68 15.21 -14.28
CA GLU A 382 -20.67 16.08 -13.64
C GLU A 382 -20.09 17.45 -13.24
N GLU A 383 -18.88 17.47 -12.67
CA GLU A 383 -18.18 18.72 -12.32
C GLU A 383 -17.88 19.54 -13.57
N ALA A 384 -17.50 18.89 -14.68
CA ALA A 384 -17.29 19.52 -15.99
C ALA A 384 -18.59 20.08 -16.58
N GLY A 385 -19.73 19.42 -16.34
CA GLY A 385 -21.06 19.95 -16.63
C GLY A 385 -21.31 21.27 -15.93
N ARG A 386 -21.14 21.29 -14.60
CA ARG A 386 -21.28 22.50 -13.79
C ARG A 386 -20.28 23.59 -14.18
N LEU A 387 -19.05 23.23 -14.55
CA LEU A 387 -18.02 24.19 -14.98
C LEU A 387 -18.40 24.88 -16.30
N ARG A 388 -19.02 24.16 -17.24
CA ARG A 388 -19.55 24.73 -18.48
C ARG A 388 -20.69 25.71 -18.22
N GLU A 389 -21.60 25.39 -17.30
CA GLU A 389 -22.67 26.30 -16.88
C GLU A 389 -22.09 27.57 -16.23
N LEU A 390 -21.12 27.40 -15.33
CA LEU A 390 -20.42 28.54 -14.71
C LEU A 390 -19.75 29.42 -15.77
N ALA A 391 -19.11 28.83 -16.77
CA ALA A 391 -18.47 29.59 -17.84
C ALA A 391 -19.49 30.47 -18.58
N ALA A 392 -20.68 29.95 -18.90
CA ALA A 392 -21.76 30.72 -19.50
C ALA A 392 -22.28 31.84 -18.57
N GLU A 393 -22.44 31.57 -17.27
CA GLU A 393 -22.82 32.58 -16.28
C GLU A 393 -21.76 33.68 -16.14
N LEU A 394 -20.47 33.34 -16.20
CA LEU A 394 -19.37 34.31 -16.18
C LEU A 394 -19.34 35.19 -17.44
N VAL A 395 -19.65 34.63 -18.61
CA VAL A 395 -19.86 35.42 -19.85
C VAL A 395 -20.93 36.48 -19.62
N GLN A 396 -22.08 36.08 -19.07
CA GLN A 396 -23.19 37.01 -18.85
C GLN A 396 -22.89 38.04 -17.75
N LEU A 397 -22.16 37.68 -16.70
CA LEU A 397 -21.79 38.61 -15.63
C LEU A 397 -20.79 39.66 -16.09
N LEU A 398 -19.72 39.22 -16.79
CA LEU A 398 -18.63 40.10 -17.22
C LEU A 398 -18.98 40.90 -18.49
N SER A 399 -19.93 40.45 -19.31
CA SER A 399 -20.43 41.27 -20.43
C SER A 399 -21.18 42.50 -19.94
N GLU A 400 -21.89 42.40 -18.81
CA GLU A 400 -22.61 43.51 -18.18
C GLU A 400 -21.71 44.40 -17.33
N LYS A 401 -20.82 43.80 -16.51
CA LYS A 401 -19.97 44.54 -15.57
C LYS A 401 -18.60 44.95 -16.13
N GLY A 402 -18.19 44.40 -17.27
CA GLY A 402 -16.85 44.59 -17.83
C GLY A 402 -15.78 43.83 -17.04
N GLU A 403 -14.63 44.47 -16.85
CA GLU A 403 -13.50 43.89 -16.10
C GLU A 403 -13.72 44.07 -14.58
N LEU A 404 -13.48 43.02 -13.79
CA LEU A 404 -13.64 43.04 -12.33
C LEU A 404 -12.32 42.69 -11.63
N LEU A 405 -12.11 43.24 -10.42
CA LEU A 405 -11.05 42.71 -9.54
C LEU A 405 -11.38 41.25 -9.18
N LEU A 406 -10.35 40.40 -9.09
CA LEU A 406 -10.50 39.00 -8.70
C LEU A 406 -11.22 38.85 -7.34
N SER A 407 -10.96 39.77 -6.40
CA SER A 407 -11.63 39.82 -5.09
C SER A 407 -13.10 40.23 -5.15
N GLN A 408 -13.52 40.96 -6.20
CA GLN A 408 -14.89 41.44 -6.39
C GLN A 408 -15.74 40.47 -7.22
N LEU A 409 -15.12 39.49 -7.86
CA LEU A 409 -15.82 38.50 -8.68
C LEU A 409 -16.83 37.69 -7.86
N SER A 410 -16.41 37.10 -6.74
CA SER A 410 -17.33 36.28 -5.92
C SER A 410 -18.51 37.08 -5.34
N PRO A 411 -18.31 38.29 -4.78
CA PRO A 411 -19.42 39.16 -4.39
C PRO A 411 -20.35 39.53 -5.55
N ALA A 412 -19.81 39.89 -6.73
CA ALA A 412 -20.62 40.26 -7.89
C ALA A 412 -21.44 39.09 -8.42
N TYR A 413 -20.86 37.88 -8.43
CA TYR A 413 -21.54 36.65 -8.81
C TYR A 413 -22.67 36.31 -7.83
N GLN A 414 -22.42 36.40 -6.53
CA GLN A 414 -23.45 36.16 -5.51
C GLN A 414 -24.60 37.17 -5.60
N GLN A 415 -24.30 38.42 -5.94
CA GLN A 415 -25.33 39.45 -6.15
C GLN A 415 -26.24 39.14 -7.33
N LYS A 416 -25.70 38.57 -8.43
CA LYS A 416 -26.47 38.32 -9.66
C LYS A 416 -27.25 37.01 -9.63
N TYR A 417 -26.64 35.94 -9.11
CA TYR A 417 -27.19 34.58 -9.17
C TYR A 417 -27.69 34.06 -7.82
N GLU A 418 -27.69 34.91 -6.79
CA GLU A 418 -28.12 34.63 -5.41
C GLU A 418 -27.44 33.38 -4.78
N ARG A 419 -26.27 32.99 -5.31
CA ARG A 419 -25.54 31.80 -4.89
C ARG A 419 -24.07 32.13 -4.64
N LYS A 420 -23.47 31.52 -3.62
CA LYS A 420 -22.04 31.67 -3.36
C LYS A 420 -21.24 30.87 -4.39
N LEU A 421 -20.26 31.52 -5.01
CA LEU A 421 -19.30 30.86 -5.88
C LEU A 421 -18.36 29.97 -5.05
N LYS A 422 -18.66 28.67 -4.99
CA LYS A 422 -17.87 27.67 -4.28
C LYS A 422 -16.98 26.92 -5.26
N THR A 423 -15.66 27.15 -5.20
CA THR A 423 -14.72 26.64 -6.20
C THR A 423 -14.67 25.11 -6.25
N ASN A 424 -14.89 24.45 -5.12
CA ASN A 424 -14.93 22.99 -4.98
C ASN A 424 -16.17 22.32 -5.61
N HIS A 425 -17.20 23.07 -6.03
CA HIS A 425 -18.37 22.51 -6.70
C HIS A 425 -18.12 22.21 -8.19
N TYR A 426 -17.09 22.82 -8.78
CA TYR A 426 -16.81 22.80 -10.22
C TYR A 426 -15.57 21.95 -10.57
N GLY A 427 -15.04 21.22 -9.58
CA GLY A 427 -13.81 20.44 -9.72
C GLY A 427 -12.94 20.53 -8.46
N PRO A 428 -11.69 20.08 -8.53
CA PRO A 428 -10.76 20.07 -7.39
C PRO A 428 -10.12 21.43 -7.10
N PHE A 429 -10.81 22.53 -7.44
CA PHE A 429 -10.29 23.88 -7.29
C PHE A 429 -10.50 24.37 -5.85
N ARG A 430 -9.40 24.58 -5.12
CA ARG A 430 -9.43 25.19 -3.78
C ARG A 430 -9.26 26.71 -3.77
N LYS A 431 -8.82 27.28 -4.89
CA LYS A 431 -8.61 28.72 -5.06
C LYS A 431 -9.38 29.19 -6.28
N LEU A 432 -9.94 30.40 -6.18
CA LEU A 432 -10.69 31.03 -7.27
C LEU A 432 -9.84 31.20 -8.53
N LEU A 433 -8.57 31.57 -8.37
CA LEU A 433 -7.65 31.71 -9.49
C LEU A 433 -7.50 30.41 -10.29
N ALA A 434 -7.27 29.28 -9.61
CA ALA A 434 -7.11 27.98 -10.28
C ALA A 434 -8.38 27.54 -11.02
N LEU A 435 -9.56 27.89 -10.48
CA LEU A 435 -10.84 27.69 -11.17
C LEU A 435 -10.92 28.50 -12.47
N LEU A 436 -10.55 29.78 -12.44
CA LEU A 436 -10.58 30.62 -13.64
C LEU A 436 -9.53 30.20 -14.67
N GLU A 437 -8.33 29.81 -14.22
CA GLU A 437 -7.27 29.27 -15.09
C GLU A 437 -7.67 27.96 -15.79
N SER A 438 -8.70 27.25 -15.31
CA SER A 438 -9.25 26.05 -15.94
C SER A 438 -10.23 26.31 -17.09
N ILE A 439 -10.65 27.57 -17.29
CA ILE A 439 -11.56 28.00 -18.37
C ILE A 439 -10.94 29.15 -19.18
N PRO A 440 -9.71 28.98 -19.71
CA PRO A 440 -8.96 30.05 -20.37
C PRO A 440 -9.65 30.58 -21.64
N ASP A 441 -10.49 29.76 -22.28
CA ASP A 441 -11.22 30.13 -23.49
C ASP A 441 -12.25 31.25 -23.22
N VAL A 442 -12.75 31.34 -21.99
CA VAL A 442 -13.84 32.24 -21.62
C VAL A 442 -13.35 33.44 -20.81
N VAL A 443 -12.45 33.20 -19.86
CA VAL A 443 -12.02 34.20 -18.88
C VAL A 443 -10.49 34.31 -18.86
N GLU A 444 -9.99 35.53 -18.93
CA GLU A 444 -8.58 35.85 -18.78
C GLU A 444 -8.33 36.56 -17.43
N VAL A 445 -7.33 36.11 -16.68
CA VAL A 445 -6.87 36.75 -15.44
C VAL A 445 -5.49 37.36 -15.65
N TYR A 446 -5.34 38.65 -15.37
CA TYR A 446 -4.09 39.38 -15.56
C TYR A 446 -3.79 40.30 -14.37
N GLY A 447 -2.55 40.79 -14.27
CA GLY A 447 -2.07 41.59 -13.15
C GLY A 447 -1.40 40.76 -12.04
N ILE A 448 -0.85 41.45 -11.03
CA ILE A 448 0.03 40.85 -10.01
C ILE A 448 -0.55 41.10 -8.60
N GLY A 449 -0.41 40.10 -7.73
CA GLY A 449 -0.78 40.21 -6.32
C GLY A 449 -2.28 40.52 -6.12
N ASN A 450 -2.56 41.58 -5.35
CA ASN A 450 -3.93 42.01 -5.02
C ASN A 450 -4.59 42.85 -6.12
N ARG A 451 -3.87 43.17 -7.20
CA ARG A 451 -4.40 43.94 -8.35
C ARG A 451 -4.71 43.04 -9.54
N ARG A 452 -5.00 41.77 -9.28
CA ARG A 452 -5.45 40.83 -10.32
C ARG A 452 -6.85 41.21 -10.79
N MET A 453 -6.99 41.32 -12.10
CA MET A 453 -8.23 41.64 -12.80
C MET A 453 -8.71 40.42 -13.59
N VAL A 454 -10.02 40.33 -13.79
CA VAL A 454 -10.71 39.25 -14.49
C VAL A 454 -11.57 39.87 -15.58
N ARG A 455 -11.42 39.40 -16.82
CA ARG A 455 -12.18 39.87 -17.98
C ARG A 455 -12.54 38.72 -18.92
N LEU A 456 -13.44 38.99 -19.85
CA LEU A 456 -13.72 38.07 -20.95
C LEU A 456 -12.58 38.05 -21.96
N THR A 457 -12.28 36.86 -22.48
CA THR A 457 -11.37 36.67 -23.61
C THR A 457 -11.91 37.39 -24.84
N SER A 458 -11.03 37.81 -25.76
CA SER A 458 -11.38 38.62 -26.95
C SER A 458 -12.53 38.06 -27.79
N ALA A 459 -12.70 36.74 -27.84
CA ALA A 459 -13.80 36.07 -28.53
C ALA A 459 -15.20 36.41 -27.97
N TYR A 460 -15.28 36.82 -26.71
CA TYR A 460 -16.52 37.11 -25.98
C TYR A 460 -16.69 38.59 -25.63
N GLN A 461 -15.74 39.45 -26.02
CA GLN A 461 -15.86 40.89 -25.78
C GLN A 461 -16.83 41.52 -26.78
N PRO A 462 -17.74 42.41 -26.34
CA PRO A 462 -18.63 43.11 -27.26
C PRO A 462 -17.81 43.99 -28.22
N THR A 463 -17.81 43.65 -29.51
CA THR A 463 -17.20 44.47 -30.56
C THR A 463 -17.84 45.85 -30.58
N LYS A 464 -17.10 46.88 -30.16
CA LYS A 464 -17.46 48.28 -30.43
C LYS A 464 -17.40 48.48 -31.95
N ARG A 465 -18.52 48.34 -32.65
CA ARG A 465 -18.65 48.77 -34.06
C ARG A 465 -18.45 50.28 -34.13
N ALA A 466 -17.37 50.72 -34.80
CA ALA A 466 -17.22 52.10 -35.25
C ALA A 466 -18.19 52.38 -36.41
N PRO A 467 -18.85 53.55 -36.48
CA PRO A 467 -19.74 53.88 -37.59
C PRO A 467 -18.91 54.35 -38.79
N LEU A 468 -18.90 53.57 -39.87
CA LEU A 468 -18.46 54.05 -41.18
C LEU A 468 -19.68 54.58 -41.93
N LEU A 469 -19.64 55.86 -42.31
CA LEU A 469 -20.52 56.47 -43.31
C LEU A 469 -20.28 55.76 -44.65
N GLU A 470 -21.34 55.23 -45.26
CA GLU A 470 -21.35 54.91 -46.69
C GLU A 470 -22.49 55.67 -47.37
N THR A 471 -22.12 56.44 -48.39
CA THR A 471 -23.03 57.04 -49.38
C THR A 471 -23.26 56.06 -50.53
N PRO A 472 -24.40 56.13 -51.25
CA PRO A 472 -24.87 55.06 -52.11
C PRO A 472 -24.48 55.28 -53.58
N THR A 473 -24.09 54.23 -54.31
CA THR A 473 -24.28 54.21 -55.78
C THR A 473 -24.45 52.80 -56.36
N LYS A 474 -25.71 52.51 -56.69
CA LYS A 474 -26.27 51.80 -57.87
C LYS A 474 -25.68 50.46 -58.38
N VAL A 475 -26.57 49.46 -58.37
CA VAL A 475 -26.61 48.22 -59.19
C VAL A 475 -26.95 48.57 -60.67
N PRO A 476 -26.76 47.66 -61.67
CA PRO A 476 -27.68 46.53 -61.88
C PRO A 476 -27.06 45.19 -62.38
N CYS A 477 -27.77 44.10 -62.07
CA CYS A 477 -27.57 42.72 -62.50
C CYS A 477 -28.13 42.40 -63.89
N ALA A 478 -27.64 41.30 -64.50
CA ALA A 478 -28.29 40.28 -65.37
C ALA A 478 -27.28 39.78 -66.45
N ALA A 479 -27.24 38.57 -67.00
CA ALA A 479 -27.80 37.23 -66.76
C ALA A 479 -27.22 36.28 -67.86
N GLY A 480 -27.07 34.96 -67.60
CA GLY A 480 -27.00 33.84 -68.57
C GLY A 480 -25.62 33.42 -69.13
N HIS A 481 -25.00 32.29 -68.74
CA HIS A 481 -25.19 30.84 -69.14
C HIS A 481 -24.19 30.39 -70.27
N PRO A 482 -23.86 29.09 -70.47
CA PRO A 482 -22.95 28.19 -69.71
C PRO A 482 -21.96 27.38 -70.64
N GLU A 483 -21.42 26.23 -70.18
CA GLU A 483 -20.62 25.18 -70.90
C GLU A 483 -19.10 25.44 -71.05
N GLU A 484 -18.15 24.49 -70.92
CA GLU A 484 -18.14 23.02 -70.79
C GLU A 484 -16.75 22.58 -70.26
N LEU A 485 -16.65 21.47 -69.52
CA LEU A 485 -15.38 20.86 -69.06
C LEU A 485 -15.54 19.33 -69.15
N PRO A 486 -14.70 18.58 -69.89
CA PRO A 486 -14.85 17.13 -69.96
C PRO A 486 -14.11 16.40 -68.83
N GLN A 487 -14.77 15.33 -68.39
CA GLN A 487 -14.36 14.34 -67.40
C GLN A 487 -13.44 13.27 -68.00
N GLU A 488 -12.58 12.64 -67.19
CA GLU A 488 -12.56 11.17 -67.00
C GLU A 488 -11.65 10.75 -65.81
N SER A 489 -12.02 9.64 -65.15
CA SER A 489 -11.50 9.05 -63.88
C SER A 489 -10.77 7.71 -64.15
N PRO A 490 -10.39 6.82 -63.19
CA PRO A 490 -9.65 6.93 -61.90
C PRO A 490 -8.49 5.88 -61.70
N GLN A 491 -7.75 6.01 -60.57
CA GLN A 491 -6.89 5.03 -59.81
C GLN A 491 -5.35 5.07 -59.97
N PRO A 492 -4.55 4.61 -58.98
CA PRO A 492 -4.59 4.74 -57.50
C PRO A 492 -3.31 5.46 -56.95
N PRO A 493 -3.19 5.80 -55.65
CA PRO A 493 -2.09 6.65 -55.17
C PRO A 493 -0.78 5.87 -54.97
N SER A 494 0.32 6.37 -55.54
CA SER A 494 1.67 5.99 -55.14
C SER A 494 2.22 6.99 -54.10
N SER A 495 2.85 6.41 -53.08
CA SER A 495 3.50 6.96 -51.87
C SER A 495 3.97 8.42 -51.84
N PRO A 496 3.85 9.12 -50.69
CA PRO A 496 4.47 10.42 -50.48
C PRO A 496 6.00 10.31 -50.20
N PRO A 497 6.77 11.39 -50.43
CA PRO A 497 8.20 11.46 -50.11
C PRO A 497 8.44 11.51 -48.59
N PRO A 498 9.65 11.15 -48.10
CA PRO A 498 9.92 11.07 -46.67
C PRO A 498 9.95 12.46 -46.02
N SER A 499 9.19 12.62 -44.95
CA SER A 499 9.22 13.78 -44.05
C SER A 499 10.57 13.92 -43.33
N PRO A 500 11.00 15.14 -42.96
CA PRO A 500 12.23 15.33 -42.19
C PRO A 500 12.09 14.67 -40.82
N VAL A 501 13.07 13.85 -40.44
CA VAL A 501 13.13 13.18 -39.14
C VAL A 501 13.41 14.24 -38.08
N VAL A 502 12.39 14.63 -37.31
CA VAL A 502 12.58 15.37 -36.06
C VAL A 502 13.16 14.38 -35.06
N VAL A 503 14.41 14.58 -34.65
CA VAL A 503 15.05 13.75 -33.62
C VAL A 503 14.58 14.29 -32.27
N ASP A 504 13.82 13.48 -31.53
CA ASP A 504 13.41 13.83 -30.17
C ASP A 504 14.64 14.12 -29.30
N VAL A 505 14.61 15.22 -28.54
CA VAL A 505 15.70 15.59 -27.65
C VAL A 505 15.71 14.65 -26.45
N THR A 506 16.61 13.66 -26.47
CA THR A 506 16.79 12.69 -25.38
C THR A 506 17.80 13.15 -24.33
N GLU A 507 17.74 12.54 -23.14
CA GLU A 507 18.73 12.71 -22.07
C GLU A 507 20.16 12.44 -22.56
N GLU A 508 20.32 11.41 -23.40
CA GLU A 508 21.61 11.03 -24.00
C GLU A 508 22.17 12.12 -24.93
N SER A 509 21.32 12.73 -25.76
CA SER A 509 21.73 13.80 -26.68
C SER A 509 22.29 15.02 -25.94
N MET A 510 21.70 15.37 -24.79
CA MET A 510 22.18 16.49 -23.97
C MET A 510 23.47 16.15 -23.22
N LEU A 511 23.60 14.91 -22.74
CA LEU A 511 24.83 14.43 -22.10
C LEU A 511 26.01 14.42 -23.07
N ASP A 512 25.81 13.99 -24.31
CA ASP A 512 26.86 13.99 -25.32
C ASP A 512 27.39 15.40 -25.60
N ILE A 513 26.51 16.39 -25.73
CA ILE A 513 26.92 17.79 -25.90
C ILE A 513 27.72 18.29 -24.69
N LEU A 514 27.33 17.91 -23.48
CA LEU A 514 28.07 18.26 -22.27
C LEU A 514 29.42 17.53 -22.18
N LEU A 515 29.50 16.29 -22.65
CA LEU A 515 30.72 15.48 -22.69
C LEU A 515 31.73 16.02 -23.73
N GLU A 516 31.25 16.49 -24.88
CA GLU A 516 32.05 17.10 -25.95
C GLU A 516 32.67 18.45 -25.53
N ASN A 517 32.10 19.13 -24.53
CA ASN A 517 32.62 20.39 -24.03
C ASN A 517 33.80 20.19 -23.06
N SER A 518 34.98 20.69 -23.44
CA SER A 518 36.23 20.51 -22.69
C SER A 518 36.16 20.96 -21.22
N GLY A 519 35.41 22.03 -20.94
CA GLY A 519 35.32 22.67 -19.62
C GLY A 519 34.46 21.97 -18.57
N ALA A 520 33.90 20.78 -18.83
CA ALA A 520 33.05 20.01 -17.91
C ALA A 520 31.79 20.75 -17.40
N SER A 521 31.54 21.95 -17.93
CA SER A 521 30.53 22.87 -17.48
C SER A 521 30.20 23.85 -18.59
N LEU A 522 28.91 24.06 -18.84
CA LEU A 522 28.43 24.95 -19.89
C LEU A 522 27.43 25.95 -19.30
N ASP A 523 27.38 27.15 -19.87
CA ASP A 523 26.30 28.10 -19.58
C ASP A 523 24.98 27.53 -20.10
N LEU A 524 23.90 27.74 -19.35
CA LEU A 524 22.58 27.18 -19.67
C LEU A 524 22.06 27.67 -21.03
N GLY A 525 22.29 28.94 -21.40
CA GLY A 525 21.91 29.46 -22.70
C GLY A 525 22.70 28.78 -23.83
N LYS A 526 24.02 28.66 -23.66
CA LYS A 526 24.89 27.98 -24.63
C LYS A 526 24.55 26.49 -24.80
N LEU A 527 24.13 25.81 -23.75
CA LEU A 527 23.66 24.44 -23.83
C LEU A 527 22.36 24.33 -24.64
N TRP A 528 21.41 25.24 -24.41
CA TRP A 528 20.15 25.29 -25.15
C TRP A 528 20.38 25.56 -26.64
N ASP A 529 21.26 26.51 -26.97
CA ASP A 529 21.62 26.83 -28.35
C ASP A 529 22.31 25.64 -29.04
N ALA A 530 23.22 24.95 -28.35
CA ALA A 530 23.90 23.77 -28.88
C ALA A 530 22.96 22.58 -29.11
N VAL A 531 21.99 22.36 -28.22
CA VAL A 531 20.96 21.31 -28.39
C VAL A 531 20.03 21.66 -29.55
N HIS A 532 19.61 22.92 -29.67
CA HIS A 532 18.78 23.36 -30.78
C HIS A 532 19.50 23.22 -32.12
N ALA A 533 20.79 23.60 -32.18
CA ALA A 533 21.62 23.43 -33.37
C ALA A 533 21.78 21.95 -33.78
N ARG A 534 21.82 21.02 -32.82
CA ARG A 534 22.04 19.59 -33.09
C ARG A 534 20.77 18.79 -33.35
N CYS A 535 19.69 19.11 -32.66
CA CYS A 535 18.44 18.34 -32.67
C CYS A 535 17.27 19.08 -33.35
N GLY A 536 17.46 20.33 -33.78
CA GLY A 536 16.45 21.13 -34.47
C GLY A 536 15.30 21.65 -33.58
N SER A 537 15.32 21.36 -32.27
CA SER A 537 14.31 21.80 -31.30
C SER A 537 14.95 22.17 -29.96
N TYR A 538 14.33 23.09 -29.21
CA TYR A 538 14.83 23.46 -27.88
C TYR A 538 14.45 22.40 -26.85
N PRO A 539 15.37 22.02 -25.94
CA PRO A 539 15.06 21.06 -24.90
C PRO A 539 14.06 21.61 -23.89
N GLU A 540 13.15 20.75 -23.42
CA GLU A 540 12.38 21.05 -22.22
C GLU A 540 13.26 21.03 -20.97
N LEU A 541 12.98 21.94 -20.02
CA LEU A 541 13.64 21.96 -18.71
C LEU A 541 13.46 20.66 -17.90
N SER A 542 12.44 19.87 -18.23
CA SER A 542 12.15 18.56 -17.65
C SER A 542 13.32 17.58 -17.84
N VAL A 543 13.97 17.58 -19.01
CA VAL A 543 15.09 16.69 -19.34
C VAL A 543 16.33 17.02 -18.48
N LEU A 544 16.63 18.30 -18.28
CA LEU A 544 17.75 18.72 -17.42
C LEU A 544 17.51 18.37 -15.93
N ARG A 545 16.25 18.44 -15.48
CA ARG A 545 15.87 18.02 -14.11
C ARG A 545 16.00 16.52 -13.92
N LYS A 546 15.72 15.71 -14.94
CA LYS A 546 15.92 14.25 -14.89
C LYS A 546 17.41 13.90 -14.80
N LEU A 547 18.26 14.56 -15.58
CA LEU A 547 19.72 14.39 -15.50
C LEU A 547 20.30 14.82 -14.14
N GLU A 548 19.76 15.88 -13.54
CA GLU A 548 20.14 16.32 -12.18
C GLU A 548 19.68 15.31 -11.11
N ALA A 549 18.44 14.80 -11.22
CA ALA A 549 17.91 13.78 -10.33
C ALA A 549 18.65 12.43 -10.45
N GLY A 550 19.10 12.09 -11.66
CA GLY A 550 19.95 10.93 -11.94
C GLY A 550 21.41 11.09 -11.52
N GLY A 551 21.79 12.25 -10.97
CA GLY A 551 23.15 12.53 -10.51
C GLY A 551 24.20 12.60 -11.63
N GLN A 552 23.78 12.79 -12.89
CA GLN A 552 24.67 12.87 -14.05
C GLN A 552 25.17 14.30 -14.29
N VAL A 553 24.36 15.30 -13.90
CA VAL A 553 24.72 16.72 -13.95
C VAL A 553 24.36 17.43 -12.64
N THR A 554 25.01 18.55 -12.38
CA THR A 554 24.69 19.48 -11.28
C THR A 554 24.42 20.86 -11.85
N ILE A 555 23.32 21.50 -11.46
CA ILE A 555 22.95 22.81 -11.98
C ILE A 555 23.29 23.90 -10.96
N ASP A 556 24.26 24.75 -11.27
CA ASP A 556 24.54 25.96 -10.51
C ASP A 556 23.52 27.05 -10.93
N ARG A 557 22.48 27.20 -10.11
CA ARG A 557 21.37 28.13 -10.35
C ARG A 557 21.78 29.60 -10.18
N GLN A 558 22.82 29.88 -9.39
CA GLN A 558 23.30 31.26 -9.19
C GLN A 558 24.12 31.74 -10.39
N ARG A 559 24.93 30.85 -10.97
CA ARG A 559 25.77 31.16 -12.13
C ARG A 559 25.17 30.73 -13.46
N ARG A 560 23.98 30.14 -13.46
CA ARG A 560 23.27 29.58 -14.63
C ARG A 560 24.15 28.62 -15.44
N ARG A 561 24.92 27.75 -14.75
CA ARG A 561 25.77 26.75 -15.41
C ARG A 561 25.30 25.34 -15.10
N VAL A 562 25.49 24.46 -16.07
CA VAL A 562 25.28 23.02 -15.94
C VAL A 562 26.65 22.37 -15.94
N CYS A 563 27.00 21.64 -14.88
CA CYS A 563 28.26 20.90 -14.76
C CYS A 563 27.99 19.40 -14.82
N LEU A 564 28.89 18.63 -15.42
CA LEU A 564 28.87 17.17 -15.28
C LEU A 564 29.21 16.78 -13.84
N SER A 565 28.56 15.74 -13.32
CA SER A 565 28.91 15.21 -12.00
C SER A 565 30.30 14.56 -11.99
N PRO A 566 30.96 14.41 -10.82
CA PRO A 566 32.26 13.75 -10.73
C PRO A 566 32.29 12.34 -11.34
N LEU A 567 31.19 11.60 -11.22
CA LEU A 567 31.05 10.25 -11.78
C LEU A 567 30.89 10.29 -13.30
N ALA A 568 30.13 11.25 -13.84
CA ALA A 568 30.01 11.46 -15.28
C ALA A 568 31.34 11.96 -15.91
N LEU A 569 32.13 12.72 -15.16
CA LEU A 569 33.48 13.14 -15.56
C LEU A 569 34.46 11.97 -15.59
N LEU A 570 34.41 11.10 -14.58
CA LEU A 570 35.20 9.85 -14.58
C LEU A 570 34.81 8.96 -15.77
N ALA A 571 33.51 8.80 -16.03
CA ALA A 571 33.02 8.07 -17.19
C ALA A 571 33.52 8.68 -18.52
N ARG A 572 33.58 10.02 -18.62
CA ARG A 572 34.18 10.72 -19.76
C ARG A 572 35.67 10.39 -19.92
N GLN A 573 36.44 10.49 -18.84
CA GLN A 573 37.88 10.22 -18.85
C GLN A 573 38.17 8.77 -19.25
N LEU A 574 37.39 7.81 -18.74
CA LEU A 574 37.48 6.40 -19.12
C LEU A 574 37.14 6.16 -20.58
N ARG A 575 36.06 6.78 -21.10
CA ARG A 575 35.72 6.71 -22.54
C ARG A 575 36.80 7.31 -23.43
N GLN A 576 37.41 8.41 -23.00
CA GLN A 576 38.51 9.04 -23.74
C GLN A 576 39.78 8.18 -23.70
N LEU A 577 40.11 7.56 -22.56
CA LEU A 577 41.20 6.58 -22.48
C LEU A 577 40.95 5.34 -23.36
N LEU A 578 39.71 4.87 -23.44
CA LEU A 578 39.32 3.77 -24.33
C LEU A 578 39.44 4.15 -25.82
N ARG A 579 39.13 5.40 -26.18
CA ARG A 579 39.31 5.92 -27.57
C ARG A 579 40.77 6.23 -27.91
N ASP A 580 41.55 6.75 -26.96
CA ASP A 580 42.96 7.08 -27.14
C ASP A 580 43.84 5.80 -27.17
N GLY A 581 43.42 4.74 -26.46
CA GLY A 581 44.07 3.42 -26.44
C GLY A 581 43.75 2.54 -27.66
N ASP A 582 43.00 3.06 -28.64
CA ASP A 582 42.47 2.32 -29.79
C ASP A 582 43.51 2.16 -30.92
N ALA A 583 44.71 1.72 -30.57
CA ALA A 583 45.73 1.31 -31.56
C ALA A 583 45.41 -0.06 -32.20
N VAL A 584 44.38 -0.79 -31.73
CA VAL A 584 44.07 -2.17 -32.16
C VAL A 584 42.57 -2.41 -32.48
N GLY A 585 41.75 -1.36 -32.55
CA GLY A 585 40.39 -1.43 -33.14
C GLY A 585 39.39 -2.39 -32.46
N SER A 586 39.64 -2.79 -31.21
CA SER A 586 38.78 -3.70 -30.45
C SER A 586 37.91 -3.00 -29.39
N GLY A 587 38.13 -1.70 -29.11
CA GLY A 587 37.35 -0.98 -28.09
C GLY A 587 37.42 -1.55 -26.66
N CYS A 588 38.41 -2.41 -26.37
CA CYS A 588 38.58 -3.08 -25.07
C CYS A 588 40.03 -2.93 -24.59
N LEU A 589 40.21 -2.43 -23.36
CA LEU A 589 41.49 -2.41 -22.64
C LEU A 589 41.47 -3.46 -21.53
N SER A 590 42.58 -4.16 -21.30
CA SER A 590 42.74 -4.97 -20.09
C SER A 590 42.79 -4.07 -18.85
N LEU A 591 42.47 -4.63 -17.68
CA LEU A 591 42.47 -3.89 -16.41
C LEU A 591 43.86 -3.31 -16.09
N SER A 592 44.93 -4.05 -16.43
CA SER A 592 46.32 -3.59 -16.32
C SER A 592 46.65 -2.43 -17.28
N GLN A 593 46.17 -2.47 -18.52
CA GLN A 593 46.36 -1.40 -19.50
C GLN A 593 45.60 -0.12 -19.14
N LEU A 594 44.39 -0.27 -18.57
CA LEU A 594 43.59 0.85 -18.09
C LEU A 594 44.26 1.54 -16.89
N GLU A 595 44.80 0.77 -15.94
CA GLU A 595 45.54 1.31 -14.79
C GLU A 595 46.81 2.06 -15.21
N GLU A 596 47.55 1.53 -16.19
CA GLU A 596 48.78 2.17 -16.69
C GLU A 596 48.48 3.44 -17.49
N ALA A 597 47.44 3.42 -18.34
CA ALA A 597 47.01 4.59 -19.10
C ALA A 597 46.42 5.71 -18.22
N TYR A 598 45.72 5.35 -17.14
CA TYR A 598 45.21 6.32 -16.16
C TYR A 598 46.33 6.94 -15.32
N LYS A 599 47.43 6.22 -15.04
CA LYS A 599 48.58 6.75 -14.29
C LYS A 599 49.47 7.72 -15.08
N GLN A 600 49.36 7.74 -16.42
CA GLN A 600 50.17 8.60 -17.30
C GLN A 600 49.49 9.95 -17.66
N LYS A 601 48.20 10.14 -17.35
CA LYS A 601 47.45 11.41 -17.48
C LYS A 601 47.31 12.08 -16.12
#